data_AF-A0A849PS26-F1
#
_entry.id   AF-A0A849PS26-F1
#
_cell.length_a   1.000
_cell.length_b   1.000
_cell.length_c   1.000
_cell.angle_alpha   90.00
_cell.angle_beta   90.00
_cell.angle_gamma   90.00
#
_symmetry.space_group_name_H-M   'P 1'
#
loop_
_entity.id
_entity.type
_entity.pdbx_description
1 polymer ?
#
loop_
_entity_poly.entity_id
_entity_poly.type
_entity_poly.pdbx_seq_one_letter_code
_entity_poly.pdbx_strand_id
1 'polypeptide(L)'
;KVFKEMKKHSDDIVFIKVNCQMDSTKFAVITRVYQGLFNVSPPSSGVAFIKLFEKVMNYLIEKEKTLVLCLDDINYLYHEGHADEVMYSLLRAHEQYPGAKVGVIAIVSDTGKLYQFDPKVNSVFLPEEIAFPRYNYSELQDIIGGRIDLAFYPNVMLDDVRDAIVEYVDLTGDLRVGIDLLKRAGLNAERRASKTILVEDVEKAYDTSRLLHLRRSVQSLAPDERTLLCLIAENKDVQTGDLYKLFHEKTDLGYTRFYDMVNKLSEARYVDADFSGKGMRGRTRIIKPRYQPEDILKCLE
;
A
#
# COMPACT_ATOMS: atom_id res chain seq x y z
N LYS A 1 4.27 11.79 13.14
CA LYS A 1 3.96 12.78 14.20
C LYS A 1 3.80 12.08 15.55
N VAL A 2 2.89 11.09 15.65
CA VAL A 2 2.64 10.27 16.85
C VAL A 2 3.92 9.74 17.52
N PHE A 3 4.83 9.05 16.82
CA PHE A 3 6.06 8.53 17.48
C PHE A 3 7.03 9.62 17.95
N LYS A 4 7.06 10.79 17.29
CA LYS A 4 7.85 11.93 17.78
C LYS A 4 7.24 12.52 19.04
N GLU A 5 5.92 12.49 19.15
CA GLU A 5 5.17 12.99 20.29
C GLU A 5 5.29 12.03 21.48
N MET A 6 5.10 10.73 21.25
CA MET A 6 5.30 9.69 22.27
C MET A 6 6.73 9.66 22.80
N LYS A 7 7.74 9.85 21.94
CA LYS A 7 9.15 9.95 22.36
C LYS A 7 9.41 11.14 23.30
N LYS A 8 8.59 12.21 23.25
CA LYS A 8 8.71 13.33 24.20
C LYS A 8 8.18 13.00 25.60
N HIS A 9 7.37 11.94 25.72
CA HIS A 9 6.69 11.57 26.95
C HIS A 9 7.22 10.25 27.56
N SER A 10 8.17 9.58 26.90
CA SER A 10 8.71 8.31 27.38
C SER A 10 10.15 8.15 26.92
N ASP A 11 11.09 8.27 27.85
CA ASP A 11 12.52 8.05 27.58
C ASP A 11 12.85 6.56 27.47
N ASP A 12 12.06 5.68 28.11
CA ASP A 12 12.31 4.24 28.19
C ASP A 12 11.69 3.42 27.06
N ILE A 13 10.98 4.08 26.15
CA ILE A 13 10.35 3.43 25.01
C ILE A 13 11.01 3.89 23.72
N VAL A 14 11.50 2.94 22.94
CA VAL A 14 12.02 3.20 21.60
C VAL A 14 10.94 2.86 20.58
N PHE A 15 10.48 3.88 19.86
CA PHE A 15 9.55 3.70 18.75
C PHE A 15 10.30 3.63 17.42
N ILE A 16 10.09 2.54 16.67
CA ILE A 16 10.65 2.36 15.34
C ILE A 16 9.52 2.03 14.37
N LYS A 17 9.49 2.73 13.23
CA LYS A 17 8.60 2.42 12.12
C LYS A 17 9.39 1.73 11.02
N VAL A 18 8.86 0.62 10.51
CA VAL A 18 9.38 -0.09 9.35
C VAL A 18 8.31 -0.07 8.27
N ASN A 19 8.69 0.31 7.05
CA ASN A 19 7.81 0.19 5.89
C ASN A 19 8.08 -1.18 5.25
N CYS A 20 7.15 -2.10 5.39
CA CYS A 20 7.28 -3.48 4.96
C CYS A 20 7.22 -3.65 3.43
N GLN A 21 6.75 -2.64 2.70
CA GLN A 21 6.83 -2.61 1.25
C GLN A 21 8.28 -2.42 0.77
N MET A 22 9.07 -1.60 1.48
CA MET A 22 10.49 -1.37 1.19
C MET A 22 11.41 -2.40 1.83
N ASP A 23 11.13 -2.76 3.09
CA ASP A 23 11.89 -3.72 3.88
C ASP A 23 11.14 -5.06 3.93
N SER A 24 11.09 -5.77 2.80
CA SER A 24 10.19 -6.91 2.56
C SER A 24 10.69 -8.28 3.06
N THR A 25 11.77 -8.32 3.84
CA THR A 25 12.32 -9.57 4.39
C THR A 25 12.58 -9.45 5.88
N LYS A 26 12.61 -10.59 6.57
CA LYS A 26 12.97 -10.64 8.00
C LYS A 26 14.29 -9.95 8.33
N PHE A 27 15.30 -10.12 7.48
CA PHE A 27 16.59 -9.47 7.67
C PHE A 27 16.51 -7.94 7.47
N ALA A 28 15.76 -7.47 6.46
CA ALA A 28 15.59 -6.05 6.20
C ALA A 28 14.86 -5.34 7.35
N VAL A 29 13.81 -5.96 7.89
CA VAL A 29 13.07 -5.43 9.05
C VAL A 29 14.00 -5.23 10.25
N ILE A 30 14.77 -6.25 10.64
CA ILE A 30 15.69 -6.12 11.79
C ILE A 30 16.85 -5.18 11.49
N THR A 31 17.30 -5.10 10.25
CA THR A 31 18.28 -4.08 9.82
C THR A 31 17.75 -2.67 10.03
N ARG A 32 16.46 -2.43 9.74
CA ARG A 32 15.82 -1.14 9.99
C ARG A 32 15.72 -0.84 11.49
N VAL A 33 15.41 -1.85 12.30
CA VAL A 33 15.41 -1.74 13.78
C VAL A 33 16.80 -1.39 14.30
N TYR A 34 17.83 -2.09 13.83
CA TYR A 34 19.21 -1.82 14.19
C TYR A 34 19.62 -0.38 13.84
N GLN A 35 19.34 0.07 12.62
CA GLN A 35 19.60 1.45 12.21
C GLN A 35 18.88 2.46 13.09
N GLY A 36 17.63 2.19 13.47
CA GLY A 36 16.85 3.07 14.34
C GLY A 36 17.41 3.19 15.76
N LEU A 37 18.06 2.13 16.28
CA LEU A 37 18.67 2.12 17.61
C LEU A 37 20.07 2.72 17.65
N PHE A 38 20.93 2.33 16.69
CA PHE A 38 22.35 2.66 16.71
C PHE A 38 22.73 3.84 15.81
N ASN A 39 21.80 4.33 14.99
CA ASN A 39 22.03 5.36 13.97
C ASN A 39 23.17 5.03 12.99
N VAL A 40 23.42 3.73 12.77
CA VAL A 40 24.44 3.18 11.88
C VAL A 40 23.86 1.99 11.11
N SER A 41 24.20 1.88 9.82
CA SER A 41 23.84 0.73 9.00
C SER A 41 24.76 -0.46 9.29
N PRO A 42 24.21 -1.68 9.45
CA PRO A 42 25.05 -2.87 9.43
C PRO A 42 25.66 -3.05 8.02
N PRO A 43 26.76 -3.82 7.89
CA PRO A 43 27.31 -4.19 6.59
C PRO A 43 26.25 -4.78 5.66
N SER A 44 26.31 -4.45 4.37
CA SER A 44 25.33 -4.86 3.36
C SER A 44 25.29 -6.36 3.09
N SER A 45 26.31 -7.12 3.49
CA SER A 45 26.38 -8.57 3.38
C SER A 45 27.29 -9.18 4.46
N GLY A 46 27.16 -10.49 4.68
CA GLY A 46 28.05 -11.25 5.58
C GLY A 46 27.68 -11.21 7.07
N VAL A 47 26.65 -10.47 7.47
CA VAL A 47 26.13 -10.49 8.84
C VAL A 47 24.95 -11.46 8.93
N ALA A 48 25.07 -12.46 9.81
CA ALA A 48 23.98 -13.37 10.10
C ALA A 48 22.86 -12.67 10.87
N PHE A 49 21.60 -12.99 10.53
CA PHE A 49 20.41 -12.48 11.23
C PHE A 49 20.53 -12.56 12.75
N ILE A 50 20.96 -13.72 13.27
CA ILE A 50 21.05 -13.99 14.71
C ILE A 50 21.95 -12.97 15.41
N LYS A 51 23.12 -12.66 14.85
CA LYS A 51 24.06 -11.69 15.44
C LYS A 51 23.46 -10.28 15.49
N LEU A 52 22.73 -9.90 14.45
CA LEU A 52 22.07 -8.60 14.38
C LEU A 52 20.94 -8.51 15.41
N PHE A 53 20.12 -9.55 15.48
CA PHE A 53 18.99 -9.65 16.40
C PHE A 53 19.45 -9.68 17.86
N GLU A 54 20.46 -10.48 18.20
CA GLU A 54 21.07 -10.54 19.53
C GLU A 54 21.58 -9.16 19.97
N LYS A 55 22.27 -8.44 19.08
CA LYS A 55 22.78 -7.10 19.38
C LYS A 55 21.66 -6.08 19.64
N VAL A 56 20.54 -6.20 18.92
CA VAL A 56 19.33 -5.40 19.18
C VAL A 56 18.75 -5.73 20.56
N MET A 57 18.58 -7.01 20.87
CA MET A 57 17.97 -7.43 22.15
C MET A 57 18.84 -7.09 23.35
N ASN A 58 20.15 -7.34 23.29
CA ASN A 58 21.08 -6.99 24.35
C ASN A 58 21.09 -5.48 24.62
N TYR A 59 21.05 -4.65 23.57
CA TYR A 59 20.95 -3.20 23.75
C TYR A 59 19.67 -2.79 24.49
N LEU A 60 18.51 -3.39 24.15
CA LEU A 60 17.26 -3.10 24.84
C LEU A 60 17.33 -3.49 26.32
N ILE A 61 17.94 -4.64 26.63
CA ILE A 61 18.12 -5.13 28.00
C ILE A 61 19.07 -4.22 28.78
N GLU A 62 20.28 -3.97 28.26
CA GLU A 62 21.32 -3.17 28.91
C GLU A 62 20.90 -1.72 29.17
N LYS A 63 20.04 -1.18 28.31
CA LYS A 63 19.51 0.20 28.44
C LYS A 63 18.14 0.27 29.09
N GLU A 64 17.61 -0.87 29.55
CA GLU A 64 16.28 -1.01 30.14
C GLU A 64 15.17 -0.40 29.26
N LYS A 65 15.32 -0.52 27.93
CA LYS A 65 14.39 0.04 26.94
C LYS A 65 13.38 -0.99 26.47
N THR A 66 12.17 -0.52 26.24
CA THR A 66 11.11 -1.29 25.56
C THR A 66 11.05 -0.87 24.09
N LEU A 67 11.10 -1.84 23.18
CA LEU A 67 10.91 -1.57 21.76
C LEU A 67 9.43 -1.62 21.42
N VAL A 68 8.90 -0.56 20.80
CA VAL A 68 7.61 -0.58 20.12
C VAL A 68 7.86 -0.47 18.63
N LEU A 69 7.62 -1.56 17.92
CA LEU A 69 7.85 -1.68 16.49
C LEU A 69 6.54 -1.53 15.72
N CYS A 70 6.47 -0.55 14.83
CA CYS A 70 5.38 -0.39 13.89
C CYS A 70 5.75 -0.98 12.54
N LEU A 71 5.07 -2.04 12.14
CA LEU A 71 5.18 -2.70 10.85
C LEU A 71 4.09 -2.15 9.93
N ASP A 72 4.46 -1.19 9.10
CA ASP A 72 3.57 -0.49 8.17
C ASP A 72 3.43 -1.29 6.86
N ASP A 73 2.19 -1.50 6.41
CA ASP A 73 1.86 -2.39 5.30
C ASP A 73 2.44 -3.81 5.45
N ILE A 74 2.25 -4.42 6.62
CA ILE A 74 2.79 -5.76 6.95
C ILE A 74 2.31 -6.84 5.96
N ASN A 75 1.19 -6.62 5.26
CA ASN A 75 0.69 -7.48 4.20
C ASN A 75 1.75 -7.81 3.13
N TYR A 76 2.72 -6.92 2.88
CA TYR A 76 3.82 -7.21 1.96
C TYR A 76 4.81 -8.27 2.47
N LEU A 77 4.88 -8.51 3.78
CA LEU A 77 5.71 -9.59 4.36
C LEU A 77 5.04 -10.96 4.30
N TYR A 78 3.74 -11.06 4.00
CA TYR A 78 3.07 -12.36 3.91
C TYR A 78 3.52 -13.18 2.71
N HIS A 79 4.07 -12.52 1.69
CA HIS A 79 4.72 -13.22 0.59
C HIS A 79 5.90 -14.03 1.13
N GLU A 80 5.97 -15.32 0.76
CA GLU A 80 7.00 -16.27 1.22
C GLU A 80 7.05 -16.53 2.74
N GLY A 81 6.07 -16.06 3.53
CA GLY A 81 5.98 -16.34 4.97
C GLY A 81 6.85 -15.47 5.89
N HIS A 82 7.47 -14.39 5.38
CA HIS A 82 8.32 -13.50 6.18
C HIS A 82 7.57 -12.84 7.36
N ALA A 83 6.26 -12.60 7.21
CA ALA A 83 5.41 -12.01 8.23
C ALA A 83 5.41 -12.85 9.51
N ASP A 84 5.16 -14.16 9.38
CA ASP A 84 5.15 -15.09 10.50
C ASP A 84 6.53 -15.20 11.14
N GLU A 85 7.60 -15.27 10.35
CA GLU A 85 8.95 -15.37 10.89
C GLU A 85 9.38 -14.12 11.67
N VAL A 86 9.02 -12.93 11.18
CA VAL A 86 9.29 -11.64 11.85
C VAL A 86 8.51 -11.55 13.15
N MET A 87 7.20 -11.78 13.09
CA MET A 87 6.32 -11.70 14.26
C MET A 87 6.71 -12.72 15.32
N TYR A 88 6.97 -13.97 14.93
CA TYR A 88 7.42 -15.01 15.86
C TYR A 88 8.72 -14.61 16.56
N SER A 89 9.71 -14.12 15.81
CA SER A 89 11.01 -13.72 16.38
C SER A 89 10.87 -12.57 17.37
N LEU A 90 10.06 -11.56 17.04
CA LEU A 90 9.88 -10.36 17.87
C LEU A 90 9.05 -10.64 19.13
N LEU A 91 7.89 -11.29 18.98
CA LEU A 91 6.95 -11.50 20.08
C LEU A 91 7.50 -12.50 21.12
N ARG A 92 8.27 -13.50 20.68
CA ARG A 92 8.94 -14.48 21.55
C ARG A 92 10.38 -14.11 21.89
N ALA A 93 10.84 -12.90 21.58
CA ALA A 93 12.20 -12.48 21.89
C ALA A 93 12.55 -12.65 23.38
N HIS A 94 11.58 -12.42 24.27
CA HIS A 94 11.71 -12.58 25.71
C HIS A 94 12.03 -14.02 26.17
N GLU A 95 11.70 -15.04 25.37
CA GLU A 95 11.99 -16.45 25.69
C GLU A 95 13.49 -16.75 25.53
N GLN A 96 14.13 -16.18 24.51
CA GLN A 96 15.57 -16.35 24.22
C GLN A 96 16.44 -15.30 24.90
N TYR A 97 15.92 -14.09 25.10
CA TYR A 97 16.60 -12.95 25.69
C TYR A 97 15.78 -12.45 26.89
N PRO A 98 15.94 -13.08 28.08
CA PRO A 98 15.19 -12.69 29.26
C PRO A 98 15.38 -11.20 29.59
N GLY A 99 14.27 -10.49 29.77
CA GLY A 99 14.26 -9.04 30.00
C GLY A 99 14.05 -8.19 28.74
N ALA A 100 14.16 -8.76 27.54
CA ALA A 100 13.80 -8.05 26.32
C ALA A 100 12.28 -7.79 26.27
N LYS A 101 11.90 -6.53 26.04
CA LYS A 101 10.50 -6.10 25.95
C LYS A 101 10.23 -5.55 24.56
N VAL A 102 9.34 -6.22 23.83
CA VAL A 102 8.97 -5.86 22.46
C VAL A 102 7.45 -5.83 22.33
N GLY A 103 6.91 -4.69 21.90
CA GLY A 103 5.53 -4.52 21.46
C GLY A 103 5.48 -4.30 19.95
N VAL A 104 4.46 -4.82 19.29
CA VAL A 104 4.29 -4.69 17.83
C VAL A 104 2.96 -4.01 17.51
N ILE A 105 3.01 -3.01 16.64
CA ILE A 105 1.86 -2.41 15.98
C ILE A 105 1.92 -2.85 14.52
N ALA A 106 0.95 -3.65 14.08
CA ALA A 106 0.87 -4.11 12.70
C ALA A 106 -0.20 -3.30 11.96
N ILE A 107 0.18 -2.64 10.86
CA ILE A 107 -0.75 -1.94 9.98
C ILE A 107 -0.93 -2.80 8.74
N VAL A 108 -2.17 -3.23 8.51
CA VAL A 108 -2.57 -4.01 7.34
C VAL A 108 -3.41 -3.09 6.47
N SER A 109 -2.97 -2.86 5.24
CA SER A 109 -3.80 -2.18 4.24
C SER A 109 -4.82 -3.15 3.65
N ASP A 110 -6.07 -2.72 3.54
CA ASP A 110 -7.17 -3.53 2.98
C ASP A 110 -6.95 -3.76 1.47
N THR A 111 -6.50 -4.97 1.13
CA THR A 111 -6.38 -5.48 -0.24
C THR A 111 -7.54 -6.41 -0.62
N GLY A 112 -8.58 -6.52 0.23
CA GLY A 112 -9.67 -7.48 0.03
C GLY A 112 -9.33 -8.92 0.40
N LYS A 113 -8.19 -9.17 1.05
CA LYS A 113 -7.77 -10.49 1.54
C LYS A 113 -7.75 -10.57 3.07
N LEU A 114 -8.10 -11.74 3.57
CA LEU A 114 -7.88 -12.11 4.98
C LEU A 114 -6.39 -12.45 5.15
N TYR A 115 -5.66 -11.60 5.86
CA TYR A 115 -4.31 -11.89 6.32
C TYR A 115 -4.41 -12.58 7.69
N GLN A 116 -3.96 -13.82 7.76
CA GLN A 116 -3.98 -14.60 9.00
C GLN A 116 -2.56 -15.07 9.28
N PHE A 117 -2.05 -14.72 10.47
CA PHE A 117 -0.80 -15.32 10.93
C PHE A 117 -1.01 -16.80 11.27
N ASP A 118 0.09 -17.53 11.29
CA ASP A 118 0.11 -18.91 11.76
C ASP A 118 -0.38 -19.02 13.21
N PRO A 119 -0.99 -20.16 13.61
CA PRO A 119 -1.48 -20.38 14.97
C PRO A 119 -0.42 -20.12 16.06
N LYS A 120 0.86 -20.37 15.75
CA LYS A 120 1.99 -20.13 16.66
C LYS A 120 2.18 -18.64 16.96
N VAL A 121 2.01 -17.79 15.96
CA VAL A 121 2.11 -16.33 16.11
C VAL A 121 0.85 -15.80 16.78
N ASN A 122 -0.34 -16.24 16.34
CA ASN A 122 -1.61 -15.82 16.96
C ASN A 122 -1.69 -16.15 18.46
N SER A 123 -1.08 -17.27 18.89
CA SER A 123 -1.04 -17.65 20.31
C SER A 123 -0.35 -16.62 21.22
N VAL A 124 0.51 -15.77 20.66
CA VAL A 124 1.28 -14.75 21.41
C VAL A 124 0.86 -13.34 21.03
N PHE A 125 0.49 -13.08 19.77
CA PHE A 125 0.23 -11.73 19.28
C PHE A 125 -1.00 -11.10 19.92
N LEU A 126 -2.11 -11.85 20.02
CA LEU A 126 -3.39 -11.43 20.63
C LEU A 126 -3.68 -9.92 20.51
N PRO A 127 -3.76 -9.38 19.28
CA PRO A 127 -3.80 -7.95 19.05
C PRO A 127 -5.11 -7.32 19.50
N GLU A 128 -5.05 -6.05 19.90
CA GLU A 128 -6.22 -5.17 19.94
C GLU A 128 -6.46 -4.62 18.53
N GLU A 129 -7.56 -5.04 17.90
CA GLU A 129 -7.89 -4.64 16.53
C GLU A 129 -8.55 -3.26 16.49
N ILE A 130 -7.96 -2.36 15.71
CA ILE A 130 -8.51 -1.02 15.44
C ILE A 130 -8.83 -0.92 13.95
N ALA A 131 -10.11 -0.90 13.63
CA ALA A 131 -10.57 -0.74 12.25
C ALA A 131 -10.55 0.73 11.84
N PHE A 132 -10.06 1.01 10.62
CA PHE A 132 -10.12 2.31 9.98
C PHE A 132 -11.13 2.25 8.83
N PRO A 133 -12.44 2.50 9.09
CA PRO A 133 -13.44 2.49 8.05
C PRO A 133 -13.17 3.60 7.03
N ARG A 134 -13.73 3.45 5.83
CA ARG A 134 -13.69 4.51 4.83
C ARG A 134 -14.41 5.74 5.36
N TYR A 135 -13.81 6.90 5.11
CA TYR A 135 -14.45 8.17 5.39
C TYR A 135 -15.74 8.29 4.57
N ASN A 136 -16.80 8.78 5.21
CA ASN A 136 -18.02 9.17 4.51
C ASN A 136 -17.81 10.51 3.78
N TYR A 137 -18.75 10.87 2.90
CA TYR A 137 -18.63 12.07 2.08
C TYR A 137 -18.44 13.36 2.90
N SER A 138 -19.16 13.53 4.01
CA SER A 138 -18.99 14.70 4.89
C SER A 138 -17.62 14.74 5.56
N GLU A 139 -17.11 13.59 6.02
CA GLU A 139 -15.75 13.50 6.57
C GLU A 139 -14.68 13.83 5.52
N LEU A 140 -14.90 13.41 4.26
CA LEU A 140 -14.01 13.78 3.16
C LEU A 140 -14.04 15.29 2.90
N GLN A 141 -15.22 15.93 2.90
CA GLN A 141 -15.34 17.39 2.78
C GLN A 141 -14.60 18.10 3.92
N ASP A 142 -14.78 17.65 5.16
CA ASP A 142 -14.13 18.24 6.33
C ASP A 142 -12.60 18.11 6.27
N ILE A 143 -12.11 16.92 5.91
CA ILE A 143 -10.67 16.68 5.83
C ILE A 143 -10.04 17.49 4.69
N ILE A 144 -10.65 17.50 3.50
CA ILE A 144 -10.16 18.27 2.36
C ILE A 144 -10.25 19.77 2.63
N GLY A 145 -11.34 20.24 3.24
CA GLY A 145 -11.51 21.63 3.69
C GLY A 145 -10.39 22.06 4.64
N GLY A 146 -10.14 21.28 5.68
CA GLY A 146 -9.03 21.55 6.61
C GLY A 146 -7.65 21.53 5.95
N ARG A 147 -7.47 20.83 4.83
CA ARG A 147 -6.23 20.90 4.04
C ARG A 147 -6.16 22.14 3.16
N ILE A 148 -7.27 22.57 2.57
CA ILE A 148 -7.37 23.81 1.79
C ILE A 148 -6.99 25.01 2.66
N ASP A 149 -7.55 25.09 3.86
CA ASP A 149 -7.30 26.20 4.80
C ASP A 149 -5.84 26.33 5.21
N LEU A 150 -5.10 25.21 5.26
CA LEU A 150 -3.67 25.19 5.56
C LEU A 150 -2.78 25.45 4.34
N ALA A 151 -3.27 25.15 3.14
CA ALA A 151 -2.47 25.13 1.92
C ALA A 151 -2.63 26.40 1.06
N PHE A 152 -3.79 27.05 1.10
CA PHE A 152 -4.13 28.17 0.22
C PHE A 152 -4.51 29.42 1.00
N TYR A 153 -4.35 30.58 0.35
CA TYR A 153 -4.91 31.82 0.88
C TYR A 153 -6.46 31.78 0.83
N PRO A 154 -7.14 32.55 1.69
CA PRO A 154 -8.59 32.66 1.65
C PRO A 154 -9.10 33.04 0.26
N ASN A 155 -10.23 32.44 -0.15
CA ASN A 155 -10.91 32.69 -1.43
C ASN A 155 -10.13 32.29 -2.70
N VAL A 156 -9.02 31.56 -2.59
CA VAL A 156 -8.31 31.01 -3.75
C VAL A 156 -9.07 29.84 -4.38
N MET A 157 -9.75 29.04 -3.57
CA MET A 157 -10.55 27.89 -4.01
C MET A 157 -12.01 28.12 -3.62
N LEU A 158 -12.91 28.02 -4.60
CA LEU A 158 -14.35 28.09 -4.40
C LEU A 158 -14.91 26.70 -4.01
N ASP A 159 -16.12 26.67 -3.46
CA ASP A 159 -16.74 25.44 -2.95
C ASP A 159 -16.95 24.38 -4.04
N ASP A 160 -17.29 24.79 -5.27
CA ASP A 160 -17.43 23.90 -6.42
C ASP A 160 -16.14 23.16 -6.76
N VAL A 161 -14.99 23.82 -6.66
CA VAL A 161 -13.67 23.21 -6.86
C VAL A 161 -13.33 22.23 -5.73
N ARG A 162 -13.66 22.56 -4.49
CA ARG A 162 -13.50 21.64 -3.35
C ARG A 162 -14.35 20.40 -3.56
N ASP A 163 -15.62 20.57 -3.92
CA ASP A 163 -16.57 19.48 -4.06
C ASP A 163 -16.15 18.55 -5.21
N ALA A 164 -15.60 19.09 -6.31
CA ALA A 164 -14.99 18.28 -7.38
C ALA A 164 -13.82 17.41 -6.87
N ILE A 165 -12.94 17.94 -6.02
CA ILE A 165 -11.84 17.16 -5.42
C ILE A 165 -12.39 16.06 -4.52
N VAL A 166 -13.40 16.36 -3.70
CA VAL A 166 -14.03 15.39 -2.81
C VAL A 166 -14.70 14.28 -3.60
N GLU A 167 -15.38 14.60 -4.71
CA GLU A 167 -15.97 13.61 -5.62
C GLU A 167 -14.91 12.66 -6.18
N TYR A 168 -13.76 13.16 -6.62
CA TYR A 168 -12.65 12.31 -7.06
C TYR A 168 -12.08 11.44 -5.94
N VAL A 169 -12.02 11.94 -4.70
CA VAL A 169 -11.56 11.16 -3.55
C VAL A 169 -12.57 10.06 -3.21
N ASP A 170 -13.86 10.37 -3.21
CA ASP A 170 -14.92 9.39 -2.94
C ASP A 170 -14.94 8.28 -4.00
N LEU A 171 -14.82 8.66 -5.28
CA LEU A 171 -14.73 7.73 -6.41
C LEU A 171 -13.52 6.79 -6.29
N THR A 172 -12.36 7.32 -5.91
CA THR A 172 -11.11 6.53 -5.81
C THR A 172 -10.99 5.77 -4.48
N GLY A 173 -11.66 6.26 -3.43
CA GLY A 173 -11.53 5.80 -2.06
C GLY A 173 -10.13 6.06 -1.45
N ASP A 174 -9.36 7.01 -1.99
CA ASP A 174 -8.01 7.33 -1.51
C ASP A 174 -7.81 8.83 -1.30
N LEU A 175 -7.78 9.25 -0.04
CA LEU A 175 -7.58 10.65 0.36
C LEU A 175 -6.25 11.23 -0.14
N ARG A 176 -5.24 10.39 -0.40
CA ARG A 176 -3.94 10.86 -0.94
C ARG A 176 -4.12 11.44 -2.33
N VAL A 177 -5.07 10.95 -3.12
CA VAL A 177 -5.43 11.52 -4.43
C VAL A 177 -5.91 12.96 -4.22
N GLY A 178 -6.79 13.21 -3.27
CA GLY A 178 -7.28 14.57 -2.98
C GLY A 178 -6.17 15.55 -2.63
N ILE A 179 -5.21 15.13 -1.80
CA ILE A 179 -4.06 15.98 -1.44
C ILE A 179 -3.15 16.25 -2.65
N ASP A 180 -2.92 15.26 -3.52
CA ASP A 180 -2.15 15.44 -4.75
C ASP A 180 -2.88 16.36 -5.75
N LEU A 181 -4.21 16.20 -5.86
CA LEU A 181 -5.06 17.06 -6.68
C LEU A 181 -5.00 18.51 -6.21
N LEU A 182 -5.13 18.78 -4.91
CA LEU A 182 -4.99 20.12 -4.34
C LEU A 182 -3.67 20.76 -4.80
N LYS A 183 -2.55 20.06 -4.58
CA LYS A 183 -1.22 20.56 -4.95
C LYS A 183 -1.13 20.87 -6.44
N ARG A 184 -1.57 19.95 -7.30
CA ARG A 184 -1.46 20.10 -8.76
C ARG A 184 -2.41 21.15 -9.32
N ALA A 185 -3.62 21.25 -8.80
CA ALA A 185 -4.58 22.26 -9.19
C ALA A 185 -4.04 23.67 -8.86
N GLY A 186 -3.41 23.83 -7.68
CA GLY A 186 -2.70 25.06 -7.34
C GLY A 186 -1.57 25.39 -8.33
N LEU A 187 -0.72 24.41 -8.67
CA LEU A 187 0.34 24.60 -9.67
C LEU A 187 -0.20 24.91 -11.07
N ASN A 188 -1.34 24.34 -11.45
CA ASN A 188 -1.98 24.64 -12.74
C ASN A 188 -2.51 26.08 -12.78
N ALA A 189 -3.17 26.53 -11.70
CA ALA A 189 -3.62 27.90 -11.54
C ALA A 189 -2.45 28.91 -11.59
N GLU A 190 -1.33 28.58 -10.96
CA GLU A 190 -0.11 29.38 -10.98
C GLU A 190 0.49 29.48 -12.38
N ARG A 191 0.57 28.36 -13.12
CA ARG A 191 1.07 28.34 -14.51
C ARG A 191 0.23 29.19 -15.46
N ARG A 192 -1.08 29.28 -15.23
CA ARG A 192 -1.97 30.17 -16.00
C ARG A 192 -2.04 31.60 -15.44
N ALA A 193 -1.16 31.95 -14.50
CA ALA A 193 -1.07 33.26 -13.86
C ALA A 193 -2.39 33.72 -13.20
N SER A 194 -3.11 32.80 -12.56
CA SER A 194 -4.37 33.08 -11.88
C SER A 194 -4.25 33.11 -10.37
N LYS A 195 -5.10 33.92 -9.74
CA LYS A 195 -5.23 34.03 -8.28
C LYS A 195 -6.22 33.05 -7.67
N THR A 196 -7.12 32.50 -8.49
CA THR A 196 -8.10 31.48 -8.09
C THR A 196 -7.79 30.17 -8.79
N ILE A 197 -8.17 29.05 -8.20
CA ILE A 197 -8.18 27.72 -8.81
C ILE A 197 -9.57 27.49 -9.39
N LEU A 198 -9.64 26.90 -10.59
CA LEU A 198 -10.89 26.53 -11.24
C LEU A 198 -11.04 25.00 -11.32
N VAL A 199 -12.25 24.51 -11.60
CA VAL A 199 -12.53 23.08 -11.73
C VAL A 199 -11.65 22.45 -12.82
N GLU A 200 -11.39 23.16 -13.92
CA GLU A 200 -10.56 22.66 -15.02
C GLU A 200 -9.10 22.44 -14.60
N ASP A 201 -8.61 23.14 -13.56
CA ASP A 201 -7.27 22.89 -13.01
C ASP A 201 -7.21 21.56 -12.26
N VAL A 202 -8.31 21.17 -11.61
CA VAL A 202 -8.49 19.89 -10.92
C VAL A 202 -8.64 18.76 -11.93
N GLU A 203 -9.45 18.94 -12.96
CA GLU A 203 -9.62 17.93 -14.02
C GLU A 203 -8.28 17.61 -14.72
N LYS A 204 -7.54 18.65 -15.11
CA LYS A 204 -6.18 18.49 -15.68
C LYS A 204 -5.23 17.81 -14.69
N ALA A 205 -5.34 18.15 -13.41
CA ALA A 205 -4.55 17.52 -12.37
C ALA A 205 -4.91 16.03 -12.22
N TYR A 206 -6.18 15.68 -12.30
CA TYR A 206 -6.69 14.33 -12.19
C TYR A 206 -6.25 13.46 -13.36
N ASP A 207 -6.36 13.93 -14.60
CA ASP A 207 -5.86 13.18 -15.76
C ASP A 207 -4.35 12.90 -15.66
N THR A 208 -3.59 13.90 -15.22
CA THR A 208 -2.14 13.73 -15.02
C THR A 208 -1.82 12.79 -13.86
N SER A 209 -2.55 12.91 -12.74
CA SER A 209 -2.33 12.11 -11.53
C SER A 209 -2.75 10.65 -11.76
N ARG A 210 -3.92 10.42 -12.35
CA ARG A 210 -4.44 9.10 -12.75
C ARG A 210 -3.41 8.35 -13.59
N LEU A 211 -2.85 8.97 -14.62
CA LEU A 211 -1.83 8.36 -15.48
C LEU A 211 -0.51 8.09 -14.74
N LEU A 212 -0.05 8.99 -13.86
CA LEU A 212 1.19 8.77 -13.10
C LEU A 212 1.06 7.64 -12.08
N HIS A 213 -0.06 7.56 -11.36
CA HIS A 213 -0.33 6.47 -10.44
C HIS A 213 -0.45 5.15 -11.19
N LEU A 214 -1.23 5.11 -12.28
CA LEU A 214 -1.33 3.94 -13.13
C LEU A 214 0.04 3.50 -13.67
N ARG A 215 0.86 4.43 -14.16
CA ARG A 215 2.19 4.13 -14.70
C ARG A 215 3.14 3.54 -13.66
N ARG A 216 3.23 4.12 -12.45
CA ARG A 216 4.07 3.58 -11.37
C ARG A 216 3.61 2.19 -10.93
N SER A 217 2.30 2.02 -10.83
CA SER A 217 1.66 0.76 -10.46
C SER A 217 1.94 -0.31 -11.54
N VAL A 218 1.73 -0.01 -12.83
CA VAL A 218 2.06 -0.90 -13.95
C VAL A 218 3.56 -1.23 -14.02
N GLN A 219 4.44 -0.27 -13.72
CA GLN A 219 5.89 -0.52 -13.64
C GLN A 219 6.28 -1.47 -12.51
N SER A 220 5.46 -1.65 -11.47
CA SER A 220 5.74 -2.63 -10.42
C SER A 220 5.38 -4.07 -10.79
N LEU A 221 4.61 -4.25 -11.88
CA LEU A 221 4.20 -5.57 -12.37
C LEU A 221 5.34 -6.31 -13.08
N ALA A 222 5.37 -7.63 -12.95
CA ALA A 222 6.29 -8.50 -13.68
C ALA A 222 6.00 -8.47 -15.20
N PRO A 223 6.98 -8.83 -16.05
CA PRO A 223 6.80 -8.80 -17.52
C PRO A 223 5.57 -9.55 -18.01
N ASP A 224 5.32 -10.75 -17.46
CA ASP A 224 4.17 -11.58 -17.84
C ASP A 224 2.84 -10.98 -17.36
N GLU A 225 2.84 -10.34 -16.19
CA GLU A 225 1.67 -9.64 -15.63
C GLU A 225 1.30 -8.40 -16.46
N ARG A 226 2.30 -7.65 -16.94
CA ARG A 226 2.10 -6.53 -17.86
C ARG A 226 1.54 -7.02 -19.20
N THR A 227 2.05 -8.14 -19.70
CA THR A 227 1.56 -8.77 -20.93
C THR A 227 0.09 -9.17 -20.79
N LEU A 228 -0.28 -9.77 -19.66
CA LEU A 228 -1.67 -10.10 -19.36
C LEU A 228 -2.56 -8.85 -19.27
N LEU A 229 -2.10 -7.81 -18.57
CA LEU A 229 -2.85 -6.55 -18.46
C LEU A 229 -3.02 -5.86 -19.82
N CYS A 230 -2.02 -5.92 -20.69
CA CYS A 230 -2.08 -5.43 -22.07
C CYS A 230 -3.19 -6.14 -22.86
N LEU A 231 -3.21 -7.48 -22.81
CA LEU A 231 -4.22 -8.28 -23.49
C LEU A 231 -5.64 -7.98 -23.00
N ILE A 232 -5.81 -7.73 -21.71
CA ILE A 232 -7.10 -7.34 -21.11
C ILE A 232 -7.53 -5.95 -21.57
N ALA A 233 -6.60 -5.01 -21.72
CA ALA A 233 -6.89 -3.67 -22.23
C ALA A 233 -7.23 -3.68 -23.73
N GLU A 234 -6.51 -4.46 -24.52
CA GLU A 234 -6.74 -4.60 -25.97
C GLU A 234 -8.09 -5.27 -26.29
N ASN A 235 -8.50 -6.24 -25.47
CA ASN A 235 -9.68 -7.04 -25.74
C ASN A 235 -10.76 -6.79 -24.66
N LYS A 236 -11.66 -5.85 -24.96
CA LYS A 236 -12.79 -5.49 -24.08
C LYS A 236 -13.72 -6.68 -23.85
N ASP A 237 -14.10 -6.92 -22.60
CA ASP A 237 -15.13 -7.90 -22.19
C ASP A 237 -14.88 -9.35 -22.63
N VAL A 238 -13.62 -9.80 -22.64
CA VAL A 238 -13.27 -11.18 -23.04
C VAL A 238 -13.55 -12.20 -21.94
N GLN A 239 -14.03 -13.37 -22.34
CA GLN A 239 -14.19 -14.52 -21.46
C GLN A 239 -12.83 -15.05 -21.02
N THR A 240 -12.71 -15.45 -19.75
CA THR A 240 -11.43 -15.94 -19.17
C THR A 240 -10.78 -17.06 -20.00
N GLY A 241 -11.58 -17.92 -20.64
CA GLY A 241 -11.07 -19.01 -21.49
C GLY A 241 -10.40 -18.55 -22.79
N ASP A 242 -10.90 -17.50 -23.42
CA ASP A 242 -10.30 -16.96 -24.66
C ASP A 242 -9.12 -16.05 -24.35
N LEU A 243 -9.19 -15.30 -23.25
CA LEU A 243 -8.05 -14.54 -22.74
C LEU A 243 -6.87 -15.46 -22.40
N TYR A 244 -7.14 -16.63 -21.81
CA TYR A 244 -6.10 -17.61 -21.53
C TYR A 244 -5.39 -18.11 -22.79
N LYS A 245 -6.14 -18.40 -23.88
CA LYS A 245 -5.52 -18.85 -25.14
C LYS A 245 -4.56 -17.79 -25.69
N LEU A 246 -5.00 -16.54 -25.75
CA LEU A 246 -4.18 -15.41 -26.22
C LEU A 246 -2.94 -15.20 -25.34
N PHE A 247 -3.08 -15.37 -24.02
CA PHE A 247 -1.97 -15.26 -23.08
C PHE A 247 -0.97 -16.42 -23.23
N HIS A 248 -1.48 -17.65 -23.37
CA HIS A 248 -0.66 -18.84 -23.54
C HIS A 248 0.13 -18.79 -24.85
N GLU A 249 -0.47 -18.32 -25.95
CA GLU A 249 0.23 -18.13 -27.22
C GLU A 249 1.39 -17.11 -27.13
N LYS A 250 1.28 -16.09 -26.27
CA LYS A 250 2.34 -15.07 -26.09
C LYS A 250 3.41 -15.43 -25.07
N THR A 251 3.10 -16.26 -24.07
CA THR A 251 3.98 -16.46 -22.91
C THR A 251 4.37 -17.92 -22.65
N ASP A 252 3.68 -18.89 -23.28
CA ASP A 252 3.81 -20.33 -23.06
C ASP A 252 3.53 -20.78 -21.60
N LEU A 253 2.86 -19.93 -20.81
CA LEU A 253 2.54 -20.20 -19.41
C LEU A 253 1.22 -20.96 -19.27
N GLY A 254 1.19 -21.93 -18.34
CA GLY A 254 0.02 -22.76 -18.08
C GLY A 254 -1.10 -22.06 -17.30
N TYR A 255 -2.28 -22.68 -17.31
CA TYR A 255 -3.53 -22.12 -16.76
C TYR A 255 -3.45 -21.70 -15.29
N THR A 256 -2.76 -22.47 -14.44
CA THR A 256 -2.62 -22.13 -13.01
C THR A 256 -1.92 -20.80 -12.81
N ARG A 257 -0.79 -20.58 -13.50
CA ARG A 257 -0.04 -19.31 -13.41
C ARG A 257 -0.85 -18.13 -13.95
N PHE A 258 -1.56 -18.34 -15.06
CA PHE A 258 -2.49 -17.34 -15.59
C PHE A 258 -3.56 -16.97 -14.56
N TYR A 259 -4.17 -17.96 -13.93
CA TYR A 259 -5.22 -17.73 -12.92
C TYR A 259 -4.68 -16.98 -11.70
N ASP A 260 -3.49 -17.35 -11.22
CA ASP A 260 -2.81 -16.65 -10.13
C ASP A 260 -2.51 -15.18 -10.49
N MET A 261 -2.08 -14.92 -11.73
CA MET A 261 -1.85 -13.55 -12.21
C MET A 261 -3.15 -12.75 -12.37
N VAL A 262 -4.23 -13.34 -12.87
CA VAL A 262 -5.54 -12.68 -12.93
C VAL A 262 -6.01 -12.29 -11.53
N ASN A 263 -5.84 -13.18 -10.55
CA ASN A 263 -6.18 -12.87 -9.16
C ASN A 263 -5.29 -11.77 -8.60
N LYS A 264 -3.98 -11.82 -8.83
CA LYS A 264 -3.05 -10.76 -8.41
C LYS A 264 -3.38 -9.41 -9.04
N LEU A 265 -3.75 -9.36 -10.32
CA LEU A 265 -4.16 -8.13 -11.00
C LEU A 265 -5.52 -7.61 -10.46
N SER A 266 -6.41 -8.51 -10.07
CA SER A 266 -7.69 -8.16 -9.45
C SER A 266 -7.51 -7.61 -8.04
N GLU A 267 -6.63 -8.23 -7.24
CA GLU A 267 -6.22 -7.76 -5.90
C GLU A 267 -5.57 -6.38 -5.95
N ALA A 268 -4.71 -6.16 -6.94
CA ALA A 268 -4.12 -4.85 -7.18
C ALA A 268 -5.09 -3.84 -7.84
N ARG A 269 -6.36 -4.21 -8.01
CA ARG A 269 -7.46 -3.38 -8.54
C ARG A 269 -7.21 -2.85 -9.95
N TYR A 270 -6.47 -3.58 -10.79
CA TYR A 270 -6.36 -3.26 -12.22
C TYR A 270 -7.55 -3.79 -13.01
N VAL A 271 -8.15 -4.90 -12.55
CA VAL A 271 -9.23 -5.58 -13.24
C VAL A 271 -10.34 -5.99 -12.28
N ASP A 272 -11.58 -5.82 -12.69
CA ASP A 272 -12.73 -6.46 -12.08
C ASP A 272 -12.95 -7.80 -12.78
N ALA A 273 -13.14 -8.85 -12.01
CA ALA A 273 -13.33 -10.17 -12.55
C ALA A 273 -14.56 -10.79 -11.88
N ASP A 274 -15.70 -10.54 -12.53
CA ASP A 274 -17.03 -10.94 -12.07
C ASP A 274 -17.52 -12.20 -12.77
N PHE A 275 -18.35 -12.99 -12.09
CA PHE A 275 -19.04 -14.11 -12.74
C PHE A 275 -20.13 -13.56 -13.66
N SER A 276 -20.22 -14.07 -14.89
CA SER A 276 -21.35 -13.75 -15.77
C SER A 276 -22.65 -14.20 -15.10
N GLY A 277 -23.61 -13.28 -14.96
CA GLY A 277 -24.91 -13.54 -14.34
C GLY A 277 -25.76 -14.62 -15.02
N LYS A 278 -26.90 -14.96 -14.40
CA LYS A 278 -27.84 -16.03 -14.80
C LYS A 278 -28.23 -15.93 -16.29
N GLY A 279 -27.74 -16.86 -17.12
CA GLY A 279 -28.21 -17.01 -18.51
C GLY A 279 -27.25 -17.68 -19.49
N MET A 280 -25.94 -17.69 -19.20
CA MET A 280 -24.94 -18.39 -20.03
C MET A 280 -24.52 -19.72 -19.39
N ARG A 281 -24.42 -20.79 -20.19
CA ARG A 281 -23.94 -22.11 -19.74
C ARG A 281 -22.47 -22.02 -19.34
N GLY A 282 -22.19 -22.14 -18.04
CA GLY A 282 -20.85 -22.23 -17.46
C GLY A 282 -20.60 -21.17 -16.39
N ARG A 283 -19.78 -21.50 -15.36
CA ARG A 283 -19.24 -20.52 -14.38
C ARG A 283 -18.13 -19.68 -15.04
N THR A 284 -18.41 -19.03 -16.16
CA THR A 284 -17.39 -18.27 -16.89
C THR A 284 -17.26 -16.88 -16.27
N ARG A 285 -16.03 -16.50 -15.94
CA ARG A 285 -15.69 -15.18 -15.37
C ARG A 285 -15.41 -14.21 -16.53
N ILE A 286 -15.99 -13.02 -16.47
CA ILE A 286 -15.69 -11.91 -17.39
C ILE A 286 -14.68 -11.04 -16.68
N ILE A 287 -13.58 -10.74 -17.36
CA ILE A 287 -12.51 -9.89 -16.82
C ILE A 287 -12.61 -8.54 -17.52
N LYS A 288 -12.74 -7.47 -16.74
CA LYS A 288 -12.87 -6.10 -17.24
C LYS A 288 -11.77 -5.22 -16.65
N PRO A 289 -11.11 -4.35 -17.44
CA PRO A 289 -10.19 -3.37 -16.90
C PRO A 289 -10.95 -2.33 -16.07
N ARG A 290 -10.40 -1.97 -14.90
CA ARG A 290 -10.94 -0.87 -14.05
C ARG A 290 -10.56 0.51 -14.56
N TYR A 291 -9.43 0.62 -15.24
CA TYR A 291 -8.96 1.86 -15.85
C TYR A 291 -9.36 1.90 -17.33
N GLN A 292 -9.42 3.10 -17.91
CA GLN A 292 -9.66 3.24 -19.34
C GLN A 292 -8.57 2.47 -20.11
N PRO A 293 -8.93 1.61 -21.07
CA PRO A 293 -7.94 0.82 -21.82
C PRO A 293 -6.85 1.67 -22.46
N GLU A 294 -7.21 2.84 -22.99
CA GLU A 294 -6.29 3.81 -23.58
C GLU A 294 -5.23 4.30 -22.58
N ASP A 295 -5.60 4.47 -21.31
CA ASP A 295 -4.68 4.88 -20.25
C ASP A 295 -3.73 3.74 -19.86
N ILE A 296 -4.25 2.51 -19.81
CA ILE A 296 -3.45 1.31 -19.53
C ILE A 296 -2.40 1.12 -20.63
N LEU A 297 -2.81 1.20 -21.90
CA LEU A 297 -1.93 1.04 -23.05
C LEU A 297 -0.85 2.13 -23.10
N LYS A 298 -1.21 3.40 -22.88
CA LYS A 298 -0.23 4.51 -22.75
C LYS A 298 0.78 4.32 -21.62
N CYS A 299 0.43 3.57 -20.57
CA CYS A 299 1.33 3.31 -19.44
C CYS A 299 2.23 2.07 -19.67
N LEU A 300 1.87 1.21 -20.63
CA LEU A 300 2.60 0.00 -21.02
C LEU A 300 3.63 0.27 -22.13
N GLU A 301 3.48 1.37 -22.88
CA GLU A 301 4.50 1.96 -23.78
C GLU A 301 5.70 2.55 -23.01
#